data_AF-A0A3S3WFM1-F1
#
_entry.id   AF-A0A3S3WFM1-F1
#
_cell.length_a   1.000
_cell.length_b   1.000
_cell.length_c   1.000
_cell.angle_alpha   90.00
_cell.angle_beta   90.00
_cell.angle_gamma   90.00
#
_symmetry.space_group_name_H-M   'P 1'
#
loop_
_entity.id
_entity.type
_entity.pdbx_description
1 polymer ?
#
loop_
_entity_poly.entity_id
_entity_poly.type
_entity_poly.pdbx_seq_one_letter_code
_entity_poly.pdbx_strand_id
1 'polypeptide(L)' 'MAATTGNTPDADALLMLKHDIKNQLSNIQLAIEGLRYEVEDLDGDTSLYIESMLAAAQKIDKLLDIIQTDI' A
#
# COMPACT_ATOMS: atom_id res chain seq x y z
N MET A 1 33.36 10.62 16.14
CA MET A 1 32.09 9.90 16.40
C MET A 1 30.95 10.87 16.17
N ALA A 2 29.96 10.43 15.38
CA ALA A 2 28.60 10.94 15.22
C ALA A 2 28.36 12.33 14.59
N ALA A 3 27.81 12.34 13.38
CA ALA A 3 26.41 12.71 13.16
C ALA A 3 25.99 12.24 11.76
N THR A 4 25.25 11.14 11.68
CA THR A 4 24.45 10.82 10.50
C THR A 4 23.45 11.96 10.31
N THR A 5 23.70 12.87 9.37
CA THR A 5 22.69 13.80 8.86
C THR A 5 21.68 12.98 8.06
N GLY A 6 20.85 12.24 8.80
CA GLY A 6 19.75 11.47 8.25
C GLY A 6 18.70 12.44 7.74
N ASN A 7 18.33 12.28 6.48
CA ASN A 7 17.27 13.02 5.82
C ASN A 7 15.90 12.51 6.33
N THR A 8 15.66 12.64 7.64
CA THR A 8 14.41 12.25 8.27
C THR A 8 13.33 13.22 7.78
N PRO A 9 12.25 12.74 7.14
CA PRO A 9 11.16 13.60 6.68
C PRO A 9 10.55 14.37 7.85
N ASP A 10 10.20 15.63 7.64
CA ASP A 10 9.33 16.35 8.56
C ASP A 10 7.89 15.79 8.53
N ALA A 11 7.04 16.26 9.43
CA ALA A 11 5.68 15.76 9.58
C ALA A 11 4.85 15.94 8.29
N ASP A 12 4.98 17.09 7.62
CA ASP A 12 4.25 17.39 6.39
C ASP A 12 4.70 16.48 5.25
N ALA A 13 6.02 16.29 5.09
CA ALA A 13 6.58 15.36 4.12
C ALA A 13 6.14 13.92 4.38
N LEU A 14 6.03 13.50 5.65
CA LEU A 14 5.54 12.17 6.01
C LEU A 14 4.05 11.99 5.72
N LEU A 15 3.23 13.04 5.92
CA LEU A 15 1.81 13.04 5.58
C LEU A 15 1.57 13.01 4.06
N MET A 16 2.36 13.76 3.30
CA MET A 16 2.34 13.71 1.84
C MET A 16 2.73 12.31 1.34
N LEU A 17 3.81 11.73 1.90
CA LEU A 17 4.21 10.37 1.58
C LEU A 17 3.11 9.35 1.91
N LYS A 18 2.45 9.47 3.07
CA LYS A 18 1.30 8.62 3.44
C LYS A 18 0.19 8.73 2.41
N HIS A 19 -0.20 9.94 2.03
CA HIS A 19 -1.22 10.18 1.02
C HIS A 19 -0.88 9.51 -0.32
N ASP A 20 0.34 9.72 -0.80
CA ASP A 20 0.78 9.19 -2.10
C ASP A 20 0.82 7.66 -2.11
N ILE A 21 1.28 7.04 -1.02
CA ILE A 21 1.24 5.58 -0.89
C ILE A 21 -0.21 5.08 -0.85
N LYS A 22 -1.11 5.72 -0.09
CA LYS A 22 -2.54 5.35 -0.06
C LYS A 22 -3.16 5.43 -1.45
N ASN A 23 -2.82 6.45 -2.23
CA ASN A 23 -3.27 6.57 -3.61
C ASN A 23 -2.77 5.41 -4.49
N GLN A 24 -1.50 4.99 -4.36
CA GLN A 24 -0.98 3.83 -5.07
C GLN A 24 -1.67 2.52 -4.65
N LEU A 25 -1.96 2.36 -3.35
CA LEU A 25 -2.68 1.18 -2.86
C LEU A 25 -4.11 1.11 -3.40
N SER A 26 -4.80 2.24 -3.52
CA SER A 26 -6.11 2.32 -4.18
C SER A 26 -6.04 1.89 -5.65
N ASN A 27 -5.02 2.36 -6.39
CA ASN A 27 -4.82 1.97 -7.79
C ASN A 27 -4.52 0.47 -7.93
N ILE A 28 -3.69 -0.09 -7.05
CA ILE A 28 -3.38 -1.53 -7.03
C ILE A 28 -4.63 -2.35 -6.76
N GLN A 29 -5.44 -1.97 -5.76
CA GLN A 29 -6.68 -2.66 -5.45
C GLN A 29 -7.66 -2.60 -6.61
N LEU A 30 -7.81 -1.45 -7.27
CA LEU A 30 -8.65 -1.31 -8.47
C LEU A 30 -8.17 -2.22 -9.61
N ALA A 31 -6.86 -2.27 -9.87
CA ALA A 31 -6.29 -3.15 -10.89
C ALA A 31 -6.51 -4.63 -10.58
N ILE A 32 -6.37 -5.03 -9.31
CA ILE A 32 -6.67 -6.38 -8.83
C ILE A 32 -8.13 -6.74 -9.10
N GLU A 33 -9.06 -5.85 -8.76
CA GLU A 33 -10.48 -6.07 -9.05
C GLU A 33 -10.74 -6.18 -10.56
N GLY A 34 -10.09 -5.36 -11.39
CA GLY A 34 -10.15 -5.51 -12.85
C GLY A 34 -9.67 -6.88 -13.33
N LEU A 35 -8.53 -7.36 -12.81
CA LEU A 35 -7.98 -8.67 -13.15
C LEU A 35 -8.93 -9.82 -12.79
N ARG A 36 -9.73 -9.70 -11.71
CA ARG A 36 -10.74 -10.70 -11.36
C ARG A 36 -11.83 -10.87 -12.42
N TYR A 37 -12.06 -9.85 -13.24
CA TYR A 37 -13.05 -9.91 -14.32
C TYR A 37 -12.43 -10.26 -15.68
N GLU A 38 -11.15 -9.93 -15.90
CA GLU A 38 -10.46 -10.14 -17.18
C GLU A 38 -9.80 -11.52 -17.30
N VAL A 39 -9.44 -12.15 -16.19
CA VAL A 39 -8.79 -13.47 -16.20
C VAL A 39 -9.84 -14.58 -16.27
N GLU A 40 -9.87 -15.30 -17.39
CA GLU A 40 -10.63 -16.55 -17.53
C GLU A 40 -9.99 -17.65 -16.66
N ASP A 41 -10.81 -18.51 -16.04
CA ASP A 41 -10.39 -19.58 -15.12
C ASP A 41 -9.50 -19.11 -13.96
N LEU A 42 -10.08 -18.30 -13.06
CA LEU A 42 -9.52 -17.91 -11.75
C LEU A 42 -9.52 -19.07 -10.74
N ASP A 43 -8.97 -20.19 -11.16
CA ASP A 43 -8.92 -21.43 -10.39
C ASP A 43 -7.48 -21.67 -9.91
N GLY A 44 -7.34 -22.29 -8.74
CA GLY A 44 -6.04 -22.69 -8.21
C GLY A 44 -5.11 -21.52 -7.86
N ASP A 45 -3.85 -21.62 -8.30
CA ASP A 45 -2.75 -20.75 -7.86
C ASP A 45 -2.96 -19.27 -8.25
N THR A 46 -3.58 -19.00 -9.40
CA THR A 46 -3.84 -17.63 -9.87
C THR A 46 -4.75 -16.88 -8.89
N SER A 47 -5.83 -17.54 -8.43
CA SER A 47 -6.75 -16.99 -7.43
C SER A 47 -6.01 -16.72 -6.11
N LEU A 48 -5.19 -17.67 -5.66
CA LEU A 48 -4.37 -17.51 -4.46
C LEU A 48 -3.42 -16.31 -4.54
N TYR A 49 -2.77 -16.08 -5.67
CA TYR A 49 -1.86 -14.95 -5.85
C TYR A 49 -2.60 -13.61 -5.85
N ILE A 50 -3.75 -13.53 -6.51
CA ILE A 50 -4.60 -12.33 -6.53
C ILE A 50 -5.10 -11.99 -5.13
N GLU A 51 -5.59 -12.98 -4.38
CA GLU A 51 -5.99 -12.80 -2.98
C GLU A 51 -4.80 -12.37 -2.10
N SER A 52 -3.64 -12.97 -2.30
CA SER A 52 -2.43 -12.64 -1.55
C SER A 52 -1.98 -11.20 -1.81
N MET A 53 -2.05 -10.74 -3.06
CA MET A 53 -1.76 -9.35 -3.42
C MET A 53 -2.75 -8.38 -2.79
N LEU A 54 -4.06 -8.70 -2.82
CA LEU A 54 -5.09 -7.88 -2.21
C LEU A 54 -4.88 -7.76 -0.70
N ALA A 55 -4.65 -8.88 -0.02
CA ALA A 55 -4.39 -8.92 1.41
C ALA A 55 -3.13 -8.13 1.78
N ALA A 56 -2.07 -8.21 0.97
CA ALA A 56 -0.86 -7.42 1.17
C ALA A 56 -1.12 -5.91 1.03
N ALA A 57 -1.83 -5.48 -0.01
CA ALA A 57 -2.18 -4.07 -0.21
C ALA A 57 -3.01 -3.51 0.96
N GLN A 58 -4.02 -4.25 1.41
CA GLN A 58 -4.84 -3.89 2.57
C GLN A 58 -4.03 -3.85 3.87
N LYS A 59 -3.06 -4.75 4.04
CA LYS A 59 -2.17 -4.76 5.21
C LYS A 59 -1.27 -3.53 5.23
N ILE A 60 -0.72 -3.13 4.07
CA ILE A 60 0.10 -1.91 3.98
C ILE A 60 -0.76 -0.68 4.31
N ASP A 61 -1.99 -0.59 3.81
CA ASP A 61 -2.88 0.54 4.14
C ASP A 61 -3.11 0.66 5.65
N LYS A 62 -3.41 -0.45 6.32
CA LYS A 62 -3.54 -0.49 7.79
C LYS A 62 -2.26 -0.10 8.52
N LEU A 63 -1.09 -0.49 8.01
CA LEU A 63 0.19 -0.10 8.59
C LEU A 63 0.43 1.41 8.45
N LEU A 64 -0.06 2.07 7.39
CA LEU A 64 0.06 3.52 7.23
C LEU A 64 -0.78 4.32 8.23
N ASP A 65 -1.78 3.68 8.86
CA ASP A 65 -2.59 4.33 9.89
C ASP A 65 -1.82 4.59 11.19
N ILE A 66 -0.62 3.98 11.37
CA ILE A 66 0.28 4.32 12.49
C ILE A 66 0.85 5.73 12.36
N ILE A 67 0.90 6.27 11.14
CA ILE A 67 1.28 7.66 10.89
C ILE A 67 0.03 8.49 11.22
N GLN A 68 -0.18 8.75 12.51
CA GLN A 68 -1.25 9.62 13.01
C GLN A 68 -0.72 11.04 13.20
N THR A 69 -1.57 11.99 12.89
CA THR A 69 -1.42 13.37 13.32
C THR A 69 -2.03 13.44 14.72
N ASP A 70 -1.20 13.57 15.76
CA ASP A 70 -1.72 14.11 17.02
C ASP A 70 -2.15 15.56 16.71
N ILE A 71 -3.46 15.80 16.68
CA ILE A 71 -4.07 17.14 16.73
C ILE A 71 -4.65 17.33 18.12
#